data_AF-A0A969YYL2-F1
#
_entry.id   AF-A0A969YYL2-F1
#
_cell.length_a   1.000
_cell.length_b   1.000
_cell.length_c   1.000
_cell.angle_alpha   90.00
_cell.angle_beta   90.00
_cell.angle_gamma   90.00
#
_symmetry.space_group_name_H-M   'P 1'
#
loop_
_entity.id
_entity.type
_entity.pdbx_description
1 polymer ?
#
loop_
_entity_poly.entity_id
_entity_poly.type
_entity_poly.pdbx_seq_one_letter_code
_entity_poly.pdbx_strand_id
1 'polypeptide(L)'
;MGHMPYGYRIENGKAAVDDIAAEQVKELFSGYLAGLSLKDAAKKAGIDCYHATVSKMLQNKHYLGDEFYPPIIDEETFEKASLEKQKRAEKLGRIWEPKDVPETDYSVKFKAKPLVQKYDDPYKQAEYAYSLIESEV
;
A
#
# COMPACT_ATOMS: atom_id res chain seq x y z
N MET A 1 -15.50 0.00 -6.52
CA MET A 1 -15.59 -1.35 -5.92
C MET A 1 -14.97 -1.27 -4.54
N GLY A 2 -15.71 -1.58 -3.49
CA GLY A 2 -15.17 -1.54 -2.12
C GLY A 2 -14.08 -2.60 -1.97
N HIS A 3 -12.88 -2.19 -1.56
CA HIS A 3 -11.82 -3.12 -1.21
C HIS A 3 -12.09 -3.72 0.18
N MET A 4 -12.89 -4.79 0.23
CA MET A 4 -13.10 -5.57 1.44
C MET A 4 -11.90 -6.50 1.66
N PRO A 5 -11.32 -6.55 2.87
CA PRO A 5 -10.29 -7.54 3.19
C PRO A 5 -10.87 -8.96 3.07
N TYR A 6 -10.06 -9.90 2.59
CA TYR A 6 -10.43 -11.31 2.50
C TYR A 6 -10.68 -11.89 3.90
N GLY A 7 -11.62 -12.82 4.08
CA GLY A 7 -11.97 -13.32 5.43
C GLY A 7 -13.13 -12.58 6.10
N TYR A 8 -13.66 -11.55 5.45
CA TYR A 8 -14.86 -10.83 5.89
C TYR A 8 -15.95 -10.86 4.84
N ARG A 9 -17.20 -10.72 5.30
CA ARG A 9 -18.40 -10.53 4.50
C ARG A 9 -19.24 -9.40 5.10
N ILE A 10 -20.04 -8.71 4.30
CA ILE A 10 -20.94 -7.66 4.81
C ILE A 10 -22.32 -8.25 5.03
N GLU A 11 -22.78 -8.20 6.27
CA GLU A 11 -24.12 -8.61 6.68
C GLU A 11 -24.83 -7.43 7.32
N ASN A 12 -25.95 -7.00 6.74
CA ASN A 12 -26.75 -5.87 7.24
C ASN A 12 -25.95 -4.57 7.47
N GLY A 13 -24.98 -4.28 6.61
CA GLY A 13 -24.14 -3.08 6.70
C GLY A 13 -23.02 -3.14 7.74
N LYS A 14 -22.80 -4.30 8.38
CA LYS A 14 -21.68 -4.55 9.29
C LYS A 14 -20.74 -5.60 8.70
N ALA A 15 -19.44 -5.50 8.98
CA ALA A 15 -18.53 -6.58 8.64
C ALA A 15 -18.71 -7.74 9.63
N ALA A 16 -18.95 -8.92 9.09
CA ALA A 16 -18.96 -10.19 9.79
C ALA A 16 -17.77 -11.02 9.30
N VAL A 17 -17.26 -11.89 10.18
CA VAL A 17 -16.21 -12.86 9.81
C VAL A 17 -16.84 -13.93 8.93
N ASP A 18 -16.19 -14.23 7.80
CA ASP A 18 -16.49 -15.43 7.03
C ASP A 18 -15.61 -16.56 7.56
N ASP A 19 -16.20 -17.50 8.29
CA ASP A 19 -15.45 -18.54 9.02
C ASP A 19 -14.49 -19.33 8.12
N ILE A 20 -14.91 -19.66 6.89
CA ILE A 20 -14.10 -20.43 5.94
C ILE A 20 -12.92 -19.58 5.50
N ALA A 21 -13.18 -18.36 5.01
CA ALA A 21 -12.12 -17.50 4.52
C ALA A 21 -11.18 -17.02 5.65
N ALA A 22 -11.70 -16.84 6.87
CA ALA A 22 -10.91 -16.48 8.06
C ALA A 22 -9.99 -17.62 8.50
N GLU A 23 -10.44 -18.87 8.42
CA GLU A 23 -9.59 -20.04 8.66
C GLU A 23 -8.44 -20.11 7.65
N GLN A 24 -8.71 -19.83 6.38
CA GLN A 24 -7.65 -19.75 5.36
C GLN A 24 -6.65 -18.62 5.66
N VAL A 25 -7.10 -17.48 6.18
CA VAL A 25 -6.18 -16.41 6.63
C VAL A 25 -5.31 -16.91 7.78
N LYS A 26 -5.86 -17.61 8.77
CA LYS A 26 -5.07 -18.21 9.87
C LYS A 26 -4.05 -19.23 9.35
N GLU A 27 -4.46 -20.09 8.42
CA GLU A 27 -3.56 -21.06 7.81
C GLU A 27 -2.46 -20.38 6.98
N LEU A 28 -2.77 -19.29 6.29
CA LEU A 28 -1.79 -18.48 5.56
C LEU A 28 -0.70 -17.94 6.51
N PHE A 29 -1.08 -17.32 7.62
CA PHE A 29 -0.15 -16.76 8.60
C PHE A 29 0.74 -17.85 9.22
N SER A 30 0.13 -18.95 9.67
CA SER A 30 0.87 -20.09 10.23
C SER A 30 1.82 -20.73 9.21
N GLY A 31 1.38 -20.91 7.96
CA GLY A 31 2.20 -21.45 6.88
C GLY A 31 3.40 -20.56 6.57
N TYR A 32 3.21 -19.25 6.52
CA TYR A 32 4.30 -18.29 6.29
C TYR A 32 5.32 -18.31 7.43
N LEU A 33 4.86 -18.32 8.68
CA LEU A 33 5.69 -18.42 9.88
C LEU A 33 6.43 -19.76 9.98
N ALA A 34 5.85 -20.84 9.47
CA ALA A 34 6.50 -22.14 9.35
C ALA A 34 7.63 -22.19 8.30
N GLY A 35 7.92 -21.07 7.63
CA GLY A 35 9.03 -20.97 6.67
C GLY A 35 8.63 -21.12 5.21
N LEU A 36 7.34 -21.28 4.90
CA LEU A 36 6.89 -21.39 3.51
C LEU A 36 7.09 -20.07 2.75
N SER A 37 7.21 -20.18 1.43
CA SER A 37 7.14 -19.00 0.54
C SER A 37 5.73 -18.41 0.56
N LEU A 38 5.58 -17.14 0.16
CA LEU A 38 4.26 -16.51 0.07
C LEU A 38 3.30 -17.31 -0.82
N LYS A 39 3.81 -17.86 -1.93
CA LYS A 39 3.00 -18.64 -2.87
C LYS A 39 2.61 -20.00 -2.29
N ASP A 40 3.53 -20.67 -1.61
CA ASP A 40 3.28 -21.99 -1.03
C ASP A 40 2.37 -21.91 0.19
N ALA A 41 2.50 -20.85 1.01
CA ALA A 41 1.59 -20.58 2.12
C ALA A 41 0.16 -20.36 1.64
N ALA A 42 -0.03 -19.58 0.56
CA ALA A 42 -1.34 -19.36 -0.03
C ALA A 42 -1.92 -20.63 -0.65
N LYS A 43 -1.11 -21.40 -1.37
CA LYS A 43 -1.52 -22.68 -1.93
C LYS A 43 -1.95 -23.66 -0.84
N LYS A 44 -1.22 -23.70 0.29
CA LYS A 44 -1.55 -24.55 1.44
C LYS A 44 -2.88 -24.13 2.06
N ALA A 45 -3.09 -22.84 2.26
CA ALA A 45 -4.36 -22.27 2.74
C ALA A 45 -5.52 -22.37 1.73
N GLY A 46 -5.31 -22.94 0.54
CA GLY A 46 -6.33 -23.02 -0.51
C GLY A 46 -6.71 -21.67 -1.12
N ILE A 47 -5.85 -20.66 -1.01
CA ILE A 47 -6.06 -19.32 -1.57
C ILE A 47 -5.32 -19.23 -2.91
N ASP A 48 -6.06 -19.22 -4.01
CA ASP A 48 -5.49 -18.98 -5.34
C ASP A 48 -5.32 -17.47 -5.58
N CYS A 49 -4.16 -16.93 -5.22
CA CYS A 49 -3.84 -15.54 -5.48
C CYS A 49 -2.35 -15.32 -5.77
N TYR A 50 -2.04 -14.14 -6.31
CA TYR A 50 -0.68 -13.75 -6.61
C TYR A 50 0.12 -13.45 -5.33
N HIS A 51 1.43 -13.73 -5.34
CA HIS A 51 2.28 -13.54 -4.16
C HIS A 51 2.28 -12.11 -3.60
N ALA A 52 2.06 -11.09 -4.46
CA ALA A 52 1.92 -9.71 -4.01
C ALA A 52 0.63 -9.48 -3.19
N THR A 53 -0.46 -10.18 -3.52
CA THR A 53 -1.71 -10.15 -2.74
C THR A 53 -1.50 -10.77 -1.37
N VAL A 54 -0.84 -11.93 -1.30
CA VAL A 54 -0.46 -12.57 -0.04
C VAL A 54 0.39 -11.65 0.83
N SER A 55 1.39 -10.99 0.20
CA SER A 55 2.26 -10.03 0.85
C SER A 55 1.49 -8.86 1.48
N LYS A 56 0.42 -8.39 0.82
CA LYS A 56 -0.51 -7.36 1.33
C LYS A 56 -1.40 -7.90 2.44
N MET A 57 -1.89 -9.14 2.34
CA MET A 57 -2.69 -9.77 3.40
C MET A 57 -1.92 -9.86 4.71
N LEU A 58 -0.65 -10.29 4.67
CA LEU A 58 0.21 -10.37 5.86
C LEU A 58 0.52 -9.00 6.50
N GLN A 59 0.27 -7.89 5.80
CA GLN A 59 0.48 -6.53 6.30
C GLN A 59 -0.83 -5.81 6.63
N ASN A 60 -1.97 -6.45 6.41
CA ASN A 60 -3.26 -5.80 6.57
C ASN A 60 -3.66 -5.77 8.05
N LYS A 61 -3.65 -4.56 8.64
CA LYS A 61 -3.99 -4.34 10.04
C LYS A 61 -5.45 -4.63 10.37
N HIS A 62 -6.35 -4.66 9.37
CA HIS A 62 -7.75 -5.02 9.59
C HIS A 62 -7.93 -6.44 10.14
N TYR A 63 -6.93 -7.31 10.05
CA TYR A 63 -6.96 -8.64 10.68
C TYR A 63 -6.78 -8.64 12.19
N LEU A 64 -6.22 -7.56 12.76
CA LEU A 64 -6.13 -7.34 14.21
C LEU A 64 -7.47 -6.89 14.82
N GLY A 65 -8.43 -6.54 13.96
CA GLY A 65 -9.69 -5.92 14.33
C GLY A 65 -9.59 -4.39 14.41
N ASP A 66 -10.67 -3.73 14.06
CA ASP A 66 -10.88 -2.29 14.25
C ASP A 66 -12.34 -2.00 14.64
N GLU A 67 -12.79 -0.74 14.57
CA GLU A 67 -14.17 -0.36 14.90
C GLU A 67 -15.23 -1.05 14.02
N PHE A 68 -14.85 -1.50 12.82
CA PHE A 68 -15.76 -2.05 11.82
C PHE A 68 -15.54 -3.55 11.56
N TYR A 69 -14.29 -4.01 11.51
CA TYR A 69 -13.89 -5.38 11.24
C TYR A 69 -13.56 -6.12 12.55
N PRO A 70 -14.21 -7.26 12.83
CA PRO A 70 -13.82 -8.11 13.96
C PRO A 70 -12.40 -8.67 13.80
N PRO A 71 -11.67 -9.00 14.89
CA PRO A 71 -10.34 -9.59 14.80
C PRO A 71 -10.37 -11.03 14.26
N ILE A 72 -9.44 -11.35 13.33
CA ILE A 72 -9.20 -12.71 12.81
C ILE A 72 -7.88 -13.29 13.33
N ILE A 73 -6.85 -12.45 13.48
CA ILE A 73 -5.48 -12.81 13.86
C ILE A 73 -5.11 -12.08 15.17
N ASP A 74 -4.35 -12.76 16.02
CA ASP A 74 -3.77 -12.20 17.24
C ASP A 74 -2.59 -11.26 16.93
N GLU A 75 -2.41 -10.25 17.77
CA GLU A 75 -1.35 -9.26 17.63
C GLU A 75 0.04 -9.90 17.57
N GLU A 76 0.31 -10.88 18.42
CA GLU A 76 1.60 -11.57 18.43
C GLU A 76 1.92 -12.27 17.10
N THR A 77 0.97 -13.01 16.52
CA THR A 77 1.16 -13.70 15.24
C THR A 77 1.35 -12.71 14.09
N PHE A 78 0.63 -11.60 14.11
CA PHE A 78 0.79 -10.54 13.12
C PHE A 78 2.18 -9.89 13.20
N GLU A 79 2.63 -9.55 14.41
CA GLU A 79 3.97 -8.99 14.63
C GLU A 79 5.07 -9.97 14.23
N LYS A 80 4.97 -11.24 14.62
CA LYS A 80 5.90 -12.31 14.20
C LYS A 80 6.00 -12.38 12.68
N ALA A 81 4.87 -12.31 11.96
CA ALA A 81 4.87 -12.38 10.50
C ALA A 81 5.52 -11.14 9.86
N SER A 82 5.28 -9.95 10.44
CA SER A 82 5.90 -8.70 10.00
C SER A 82 7.42 -8.73 10.18
N LEU A 83 7.89 -9.14 11.37
CA LEU A 83 9.31 -9.27 11.69
C LEU A 83 10.00 -10.30 10.78
N GLU A 84 9.39 -11.47 10.57
CA GLU A 84 9.94 -12.50 9.68
C GLU A 84 10.04 -11.98 8.23
N LYS A 85 9.08 -11.19 7.77
CA LYS A 85 9.14 -10.54 6.45
C LYS A 85 10.28 -9.53 6.35
N GLN A 86 10.48 -8.70 7.37
CA GLN A 86 11.60 -7.77 7.43
C GLN A 86 12.94 -8.51 7.42
N LYS A 87 13.09 -9.51 8.28
CA LYS A 87 14.29 -10.37 8.35
C LYS A 87 14.62 -11.03 7.01
N ARG A 88 13.61 -11.53 6.30
CA ARG A 88 13.80 -12.09 4.94
C ARG A 88 14.23 -11.04 3.93
N ALA A 89 13.68 -9.82 4.02
CA ALA A 89 14.07 -8.71 3.14
C ALA A 89 15.51 -8.27 3.38
N GLU A 90 15.93 -8.16 4.65
CA GLU A 90 17.31 -7.88 5.07
C GLU A 90 18.28 -8.94 4.52
N LYS A 91 17.97 -10.22 4.76
CA LYS A 91 18.80 -11.34 4.29
C LYS A 91 18.97 -11.36 2.76
N LEU A 92 17.97 -10.88 2.02
CA LEU A 92 17.99 -10.83 0.55
C LEU A 92 18.55 -9.50 0.01
N GLY A 93 18.96 -8.56 0.87
CA GLY A 93 19.45 -7.24 0.44
C GLY A 93 18.37 -6.39 -0.25
N ARG A 94 17.09 -6.61 0.08
CA ARG A 94 15.94 -5.91 -0.53
C ARG A 94 15.53 -4.66 0.23
N ILE A 95 16.18 -4.35 1.34
CA ILE A 95 16.01 -3.07 2.02
C ILE A 95 16.90 -2.07 1.31
N TRP A 96 16.27 -1.21 0.51
CA TRP A 96 16.95 -0.13 -0.16
C TRP A 96 16.83 1.13 0.69
N GLU A 97 17.97 1.66 1.10
CA GLU A 97 18.01 2.99 1.71
C GLU A 97 17.56 4.01 0.66
N PRO A 98 16.65 4.93 0.99
CA PRO A 98 16.32 6.05 0.12
C PRO A 98 17.64 6.74 -0.25
N LYS A 99 17.98 6.74 -1.55
CA LYS A 99 19.10 7.56 -2.00
C LYS A 99 18.82 9.00 -1.62
N ASP A 100 19.86 9.70 -1.16
CA ASP A 100 19.82 11.14 -1.03
C ASP A 100 19.29 11.72 -2.34
N VAL A 101 18.28 12.57 -2.23
CA VAL A 101 17.81 13.33 -3.39
C VAL A 101 19.02 14.13 -3.85
N PRO A 102 19.49 13.98 -5.11
CA PRO A 102 20.65 14.71 -5.57
C PRO A 102 20.41 16.19 -5.33
N GLU A 103 21.38 16.88 -4.70
CA GLU A 103 21.29 18.32 -4.51
C GLU A 103 21.15 18.98 -5.89
N THR A 104 20.00 19.60 -6.11
CA THR A 104 19.70 20.30 -7.35
C THR A 104 20.19 21.73 -7.25
N ASP A 105 21.25 22.08 -7.98
CA ASP A 105 21.84 23.44 -8.04
C ASP A 105 21.09 24.38 -9.01
N TYR A 106 19.81 24.10 -9.29
CA TYR A 106 18.99 25.01 -10.09
C TYR A 106 18.09 25.85 -9.17
N SER A 107 18.03 27.15 -9.44
CA SER A 107 17.10 28.05 -8.75
C SER A 107 15.65 27.68 -9.09
N VAL A 108 14.87 27.31 -8.08
CA VAL A 108 13.41 27.08 -8.18
C VAL A 108 12.59 28.35 -7.91
N LYS A 109 13.25 29.47 -7.61
CA LYS A 109 12.59 30.74 -7.36
C LYS A 109 12.37 31.45 -8.69
N PHE A 110 11.11 31.73 -8.98
CA PHE A 110 10.70 32.54 -10.13
C PHE A 110 9.74 33.63 -9.67
N LYS A 111 9.72 34.73 -10.42
CA LYS A 111 8.68 35.76 -10.29
C LYS A 111 7.77 35.62 -11.50
N ALA A 112 6.47 35.79 -11.29
CA ALA A 112 5.53 35.83 -12.39
C ALA A 112 4.68 37.09 -12.30
N LYS A 113 4.39 37.68 -13.47
CA LYS A 113 3.43 38.78 -13.54
C LYS A 113 2.02 38.27 -13.20
N PRO A 114 1.12 39.14 -12.69
CA PRO A 114 -0.25 38.75 -12.40
C PRO A 114 -0.93 38.14 -13.64
N LEU A 115 -1.50 36.95 -13.47
CA LEU A 115 -2.19 36.27 -14.56
C LEU A 115 -3.54 36.95 -14.83
N VAL A 116 -3.75 37.34 -16.08
CA VAL A 116 -5.04 37.86 -16.57
C VAL A 116 -5.60 36.89 -17.60
N GLN A 117 -6.91 36.62 -17.55
CA GLN A 117 -7.56 35.82 -18.58
C GLN A 117 -7.57 36.62 -19.89
N LYS A 118 -6.82 36.15 -20.88
CA LYS A 118 -6.60 36.84 -22.16
C LYS A 118 -7.20 36.09 -23.35
N TYR A 119 -7.29 34.77 -23.25
CA TYR A 119 -7.83 33.89 -24.29
C TYR A 119 -8.83 32.90 -23.69
N ASP A 120 -9.86 32.54 -24.45
CA ASP A 120 -10.83 31.51 -24.03
C ASP A 120 -10.32 30.09 -24.30
N ASP A 121 -9.37 29.94 -25.24
CA ASP A 121 -8.71 28.67 -25.54
C ASP A 121 -7.75 28.28 -24.40
N PRO A 122 -7.97 27.13 -23.73
CA PRO A 122 -7.15 26.69 -22.60
C PRO A 122 -5.66 26.53 -22.95
N TYR A 123 -5.34 26.09 -24.18
CA TYR A 123 -3.95 25.89 -24.58
C TYR A 123 -3.22 27.23 -24.77
N LYS A 124 -3.90 28.22 -25.36
CA LYS A 124 -3.35 29.58 -25.54
C LYS A 124 -3.27 30.36 -24.23
N GLN A 125 -4.22 30.15 -23.32
CA GLN A 125 -4.18 30.76 -22.00
C GLN A 125 -3.02 30.18 -21.16
N ALA A 126 -2.75 28.87 -21.27
CA ALA A 126 -1.61 28.24 -20.63
C ALA A 126 -0.28 28.77 -21.20
N GLU A 127 -0.14 28.84 -22.53
CA GLU A 127 1.05 29.42 -23.19
C GLU A 127 1.31 30.86 -22.71
N TYR A 128 0.25 31.67 -22.64
CA TYR A 128 0.35 33.02 -22.08
C TYR A 128 0.81 33.01 -20.63
N ALA A 129 0.26 32.16 -19.77
CA ALA A 129 0.66 32.06 -18.37
C ALA A 129 2.14 31.70 -18.19
N TYR A 130 2.66 30.75 -18.97
CA TYR A 130 4.09 30.38 -18.93
C TYR A 130 5.00 31.51 -19.40
N SER A 131 4.57 32.31 -20.38
CA SER A 131 5.33 33.48 -20.85
C SER A 131 5.50 34.58 -19.79
N LEU A 132 4.72 34.56 -18.71
CA LEU A 132 4.79 35.52 -17.62
C LEU A 132 5.83 35.15 -16.55
N ILE A 133 6.40 33.94 -16.61
CA ILE A 133 7.40 33.45 -15.66
C ILE A 133 8.76 34.06 -16.02
N GLU A 134 9.35 34.76 -15.06
CA GLU A 134 10.70 35.34 -15.11
C GLU A 134 11.58 34.61 -14.09
N SER A 135 12.75 34.11 -14.52
CA SER A 135 13.75 33.54 -13.61
C SER A 135 14.40 34.63 -12.78
N GLU A 136 14.59 34.41 -11.46
CA GLU A 136 15.47 35.29 -10.68
C GLU A 136 16.92 35.13 -11.19
N VAL A 137 17.54 36.22 -11.65
CA VAL A 137 18.99 36.34 -11.86
C VAL A 137 19.64 36.76 -10.54
#